data_AF-A0A4Q1ATG8-F1
#
_entry.id   AF-A0A4Q1ATG8-F1
#
_cell.length_a   1.000
_cell.length_b   1.000
_cell.length_c   1.000
_cell.angle_alpha   90.00
_cell.angle_beta   90.00
_cell.angle_gamma   90.00
#
_symmetry.space_group_name_H-M   'P 1'
#
loop_
_entity.id
_entity.type
_entity.pdbx_description
1 polymer ?
#
loop_
_entity_poly.entity_id
_entity_poly.type
_entity_poly.pdbx_seq_one_letter_code
_entity_poly.pdbx_strand_id
1 'polypeptide(L)' 'MENNSIPKDIIKIQKKLCCYEKGSRNYIKYTKILNKHLKKHAMKKRVLSNIKTIEAIKKIEKKSKS' A
#
# COMPACT_ATOMS: atom_id res chain seq x y z
N MET A 1 6.50 1.32 -15.99
CA MET A 1 7.28 0.67 -14.92
C MET A 1 6.62 1.01 -13.58
N GLU A 2 5.99 0.03 -12.94
CA GLU A 2 5.47 0.24 -11.58
C GLU A 2 6.67 0.43 -10.67
N ASN A 3 6.86 1.66 -10.19
CA ASN A 3 7.85 1.90 -9.15
C ASN A 3 7.40 1.09 -7.92
N ASN A 4 8.00 -0.09 -7.73
CA ASN A 4 7.96 -0.89 -6.50
C ASN A 4 8.56 -0.15 -5.28
N SER A 5 8.72 1.17 -5.39
CA SER A 5 9.15 2.06 -4.34
C SER A 5 8.12 2.07 -3.23
N ILE A 6 8.57 1.71 -2.03
CA ILE A 6 7.81 1.90 -0.80
C ILE A 6 7.38 3.38 -0.72
N PRO A 7 6.12 3.67 -0.36
CA PRO A 7 5.66 5.05 -0.20
C PRO A 7 6.55 5.85 0.74
N LYS A 8 6.87 7.10 0.36
CA LYS A 8 7.76 8.00 1.13
C LYS A 8 7.34 8.16 2.60
N ASP A 9 6.03 8.20 2.87
CA ASP A 9 5.50 8.32 4.22
C ASP A 9 5.83 7.11 5.09
N ILE A 10 5.75 5.91 4.53
CA ILE A 10 6.08 4.65 5.23
C ILE A 10 7.57 4.65 5.59
N ILE A 11 8.44 5.03 4.65
CA ILE A 11 9.89 5.15 4.89
C ILE A 11 10.17 6.18 5.99
N LYS A 12 9.51 7.34 5.95
CA LYS A 12 9.67 8.40 6.96
C LYS A 12 9.27 7.94 8.36
N ILE A 13 8.19 7.17 8.47
CA ILE A 13 7.73 6.59 9.75
C ILE A 13 8.71 5.51 10.23
N GLN A 14 9.20 4.64 9.35
CA GLN A 14 10.18 3.60 9.70
C GLN A 14 11.49 4.21 10.23
N LYS A 15 12.02 5.26 9.57
CA LYS A 15 13.21 5.97 10.05
C LYS A 15 13.01 6.54 11.46
N LYS A 16 11.85 7.15 11.73
CA LYS A 16 11.53 7.66 13.08
C LYS A 16 11.40 6.53 14.11
N LEU A 17 10.77 5.42 13.74
CA LEU A 17 10.62 4.25 14.63
C LEU A 17 11.97 3.68 15.06
N CYS A 18 12.95 3.66 14.15
CA CYS A 18 14.30 3.19 14.45
C CYS A 18 15.01 4.02 15.53
N CYS A 19 14.61 5.28 15.72
CA CYS A 19 15.18 6.16 16.74
C CYS A 19 14.50 6.06 18.11
N TYR A 20 13.40 5.30 18.24
CA TYR A 20 12.67 5.19 19.49
C TYR A 20 12.93 3.84 20.16
N GLU A 21 13.15 3.87 21.48
CA GLU A 21 13.24 2.66 22.29
C GLU A 21 11.95 1.84 22.20
N LYS A 22 12.10 0.53 22.04
CA LYS A 22 10.99 -0.40 21.92
C LYS A 22 10.15 -0.38 23.21
N GLY A 23 8.86 -0.12 23.06
CA GLY A 23 7.94 0.01 24.20
C GLY A 23 7.77 1.43 24.74
N SER A 24 8.61 2.38 24.31
CA SER A 24 8.39 3.80 24.63
C SER A 24 7.05 4.30 24.07
N ARG A 25 6.49 5.34 24.69
CA ARG A 25 5.23 5.97 24.24
C ARG A 25 5.27 6.36 22.77
N ASN A 26 6.40 6.90 22.32
CA ASN A 26 6.61 7.30 20.92
C ASN A 26 6.70 6.07 20.00
N TYR A 27 7.41 5.01 20.39
CA TYR A 27 7.47 3.77 19.62
C TYR A 27 6.07 3.18 19.39
N ILE A 28 5.26 3.07 20.44
CA ILE A 28 3.88 2.56 20.34
C ILE A 28 3.04 3.44 19.42
N LYS A 29 3.13 4.77 19.58
CA LYS A 29 2.41 5.75 18.75
C LYS A 29 2.76 5.59 17.27
N TYR A 30 4.04 5.61 16.92
CA TYR A 30 4.46 5.53 15.52
C TYR A 30 4.25 4.13 14.91
N THR A 31 4.25 3.07 15.72
CA THR A 31 3.89 1.72 15.28
C THR A 31 2.41 1.67 14.87
N LYS A 32 1.51 2.26 15.66
CA LYS A 32 0.08 2.37 15.29
C LYS A 32 -0.12 3.15 14.00
N ILE A 33 0.59 4.27 13.84
CA ILE A 33 0.55 5.09 12.62
C ILE A 33 1.04 4.26 11.42
N LEU A 34 2.19 3.58 11.54
CA LEU A 34 2.74 2.72 10.47
C LEU A 34 1.72 1.67 10.01
N ASN A 35 1.09 0.97 10.96
CA ASN A 35 0.09 -0.06 10.67
C ASN A 35 -1.12 0.50 9.90
N LYS A 36 -1.58 1.71 10.25
CA LYS A 36 -2.67 2.38 9.51
C LYS A 36 -2.27 2.66 8.06
N HIS A 37 -1.05 3.17 7.84
CA HIS A 37 -0.54 3.44 6.49
C HIS A 37 -0.35 2.17 5.66
N LEU A 38 0.18 1.10 6.26
CA LEU A 38 0.34 -0.21 5.60
C LEU A 38 -1.01 -0.78 5.14
N LYS A 39 -2.02 -0.77 6.02
CA LYS A 39 -3.38 -1.24 5.66
C LYS A 39 -3.98 -0.43 4.51
N LYS A 40 -3.89 0.91 4.57
CA LYS A 40 -4.37 1.79 3.49
C LYS A 40 -3.67 1.51 2.16
N HIS A 41 -2.36 1.34 2.19
CA HIS A 41 -1.57 1.04 1.00
C HIS A 41 -1.91 -0.33 0.41
N ALA A 42 -2.04 -1.36 1.26
CA ALA A 42 -2.46 -2.69 0.83
C ALA A 42 -3.86 -2.67 0.20
N MET A 43 -4.80 -1.93 0.79
CA MET A 43 -6.14 -1.79 0.23
C MET A 43 -6.12 -1.11 -1.15
N LYS A 44 -5.34 -0.03 -1.30
CA LYS A 44 -5.17 0.64 -2.60
C LYS A 44 -4.63 -0.32 -3.67
N LYS A 45 -3.65 -1.16 -3.34
CA LYS A 45 -3.13 -2.19 -4.25
C LYS A 45 -4.20 -3.20 -4.67
N ARG A 46 -5.03 -3.68 -3.73
CA ARG A 46 -6.13 -4.60 -4.04
C ARG A 46 -7.15 -3.97 -5.00
N VAL A 47 -7.57 -2.73 -4.74
CA VAL A 47 -8.52 -2.01 -5.61
C VAL A 47 -7.95 -1.85 -7.02
N LEU A 48 -6.68 -1.44 -7.15
CA LEU A 48 -6.03 -1.31 -8.46
C LEU A 48 -5.95 -2.65 -9.20
N SER A 49 -5.65 -3.74 -8.48
CA SER A 49 -5.65 -5.08 -9.07
C SER A 49 -7.03 -5.47 -9.58
N ASN A 50 -8.08 -5.24 -8.79
CA ASN A 50 -9.46 -5.54 -9.19
C ASN A 50 -9.87 -4.74 -10.44
N ILE A 51 -9.53 -3.45 -10.50
CA ILE A 51 -9.78 -2.61 -11.67
C ILE A 51 -9.10 -3.20 -12.92
N LYS A 52 -7.81 -3.57 -12.81
CA LYS A 52 -7.08 -4.20 -13.93
C LYS A 52 -7.74 -5.49 -14.40
N THR A 53 -8.21 -6.34 -13.49
CA THR A 53 -8.93 -7.56 -13.84
C THR A 53 -10.23 -7.24 -14.58
N ILE A 54 -11.01 -6.28 -14.11
CA ILE A 54 -12.25 -5.84 -14.79
C ILE A 54 -11.94 -5.32 -16.20
N GLU A 55 -10.91 -4.50 -16.36
CA GLU A 55 -10.47 -3.99 -17.66
C GLU A 55 -10.03 -5.11 -18.61
N ALA A 56 -9.33 -6.12 -18.11
CA ALA A 56 -8.92 -7.27 -18.88
C ALA A 56 -10.13 -8.08 -19.37
N ILE A 57 -11.12 -8.34 -18.49
CA ILE A 57 -12.37 -9.03 -18.85
C ILE A 57 -13.11 -8.26 -19.95
N LYS A 58 -13.30 -6.95 -19.80
CA LYS A 58 -13.96 -6.11 -20.82
C LYS A 58 -13.25 -6.15 -22.17
N LYS A 59 -11.91 -6.18 -22.18
CA LYS A 59 -11.12 -6.32 -23.41
C LYS A 59 -11.34 -7.67 -24.08
N ILE A 60 -11.41 -8.74 -23.30
CA ILE A 60 -11.71 -10.09 -23.81
C ILE A 60 -13.11 -10.13 -24.41
N GLU A 61 -14.12 -9.63 -23.69
CA GLU A 61 -15.51 -9.58 -24.16
C GLU A 61 -15.66 -8.77 -25.46
N LYS A 62 -14.98 -7.64 -25.57
CA LYS A 62 -14.97 -6.85 -26.80
C LYS A 62 -14.34 -7.61 -27.97
N LYS A 63 -13.25 -8.34 -27.72
CA LYS A 63 -12.59 -9.17 -28.75
C LYS A 63 -13.42 -10.38 -29.17
N SER A 64 -14.23 -10.96 -28.29
CA SER A 64 -15.09 -12.11 -28.61
C SER A 64 -16.38 -11.73 -29.34
N LYS A 65 -16.76 -10.44 -29.34
CA LYS A 65 -17.95 -9.90 -30.02
C LYS A 65 -17.63 -9.27 -31.39
N SER A 66 -16.36 -9.21 -31.80
CA SER A 66 -15.90 -8.85 -33.15
C SER A 66 -15.54 -10.11 -33.92
#